data_AF-A0A660PV40-F1
#
_entry.id   AF-A0A660PV40-F1
#
_cell.length_a   1.000
_cell.length_b   1.000
_cell.length_c   1.000
_cell.angle_alpha   90.00
_cell.angle_beta   90.00
_cell.angle_gamma   90.00
#
_symmetry.space_group_name_H-M   'P 1'
#
loop_
_entity.id
_entity.type
_entity.pdbx_description
1 polymer ?
#
loop_
_entity_poly.entity_id
_entity_poly.type
_entity_poly.pdbx_seq_one_letter_code
_entity_poly.pdbx_strand_id
1 'polypeptide(L)'
;MPKRRTNQSGFTLIELMIVVVIIGILAALAIPRFFGATTRTKQGEAKIILKQIATFQLTYRVDSPTNNYFISGATASAGNPNAFNALGLTIPPQARYSYQIQADGIGWIATATANLDDDAYQDQWTIGTSNQLINTQNDVTDAPG
;
A
#
# COMPACT_ATOMS: atom_id res chain seq x y z
N MET A 1 23.50 -19.89 -69.56
CA MET A 1 23.06 -20.13 -68.16
C MET A 1 22.48 -18.84 -67.60
N PRO A 2 21.19 -18.77 -67.22
CA PRO A 2 20.61 -17.54 -66.70
C PRO A 2 20.95 -17.36 -65.21
N LYS A 3 21.47 -16.19 -64.85
CA LYS A 3 21.91 -15.85 -63.49
C LYS A 3 20.71 -15.35 -62.69
N ARG A 4 20.23 -16.13 -61.72
CA ARG A 4 19.17 -15.73 -60.77
C ARG A 4 19.66 -14.51 -59.97
N ARG A 5 19.02 -13.35 -60.16
CA ARG A 5 19.24 -12.18 -59.30
C ARG A 5 18.50 -12.42 -57.98
N THR A 6 19.24 -12.56 -56.88
CA THR A 6 18.69 -12.54 -55.53
C THR A 6 18.37 -11.09 -55.19
N ASN A 7 17.09 -10.74 -55.08
CA ASN A 7 16.66 -9.43 -54.59
C ASN A 7 17.11 -9.29 -53.13
N GLN A 8 18.19 -8.54 -52.89
CA GLN A 8 18.56 -8.12 -51.54
C GLN A 8 17.69 -6.90 -51.19
N SER A 9 16.59 -7.14 -50.49
CA SER A 9 15.77 -6.09 -49.90
C SER A 9 16.42 -5.62 -48.59
N GLY A 10 17.07 -4.45 -48.62
CA GLY A 10 17.53 -3.74 -47.43
C GLY A 10 16.41 -2.90 -46.81
N PHE A 11 16.44 -2.75 -45.49
CA PHE A 11 15.57 -1.83 -44.76
C PHE A 11 15.88 -0.37 -45.14
N THR A 12 14.85 0.45 -45.29
CA THR A 12 15.02 1.88 -45.53
C THR A 12 15.23 2.62 -44.21
N LEU A 13 16.02 3.72 -44.25
CA LEU A 13 16.18 4.59 -43.08
C LEU A 13 14.85 5.18 -42.61
N ILE A 14 13.92 5.44 -43.54
CA ILE A 14 12.60 6.00 -43.23
C ILE A 14 11.71 4.99 -42.49
N GLU A 15 11.76 3.69 -42.84
CA GLU A 15 11.07 2.65 -42.09
C GLU A 15 11.55 2.61 -40.63
N LEU A 16 12.87 2.73 -40.42
CA LEU A 16 13.42 2.75 -39.07
C LEU A 16 13.05 4.02 -38.30
N MET A 17 13.02 5.19 -38.95
CA MET A 17 12.60 6.44 -38.31
C MET A 17 11.14 6.38 -37.82
N ILE A 18 10.22 5.87 -38.63
CA ILE A 18 8.81 5.76 -38.25
C ILE A 18 8.66 4.82 -37.05
N VAL A 19 9.40 3.71 -37.02
CA VAL A 19 9.36 2.75 -35.90
C VAL A 19 9.81 3.41 -34.59
N VAL A 20 10.91 4.16 -34.59
CA VAL A 20 11.41 4.83 -33.38
C VAL A 20 10.42 5.91 -32.89
N VAL A 21 9.79 6.64 -33.81
CA VAL A 21 8.75 7.63 -33.47
C VAL A 21 7.54 6.97 -32.83
N ILE A 22 7.05 5.86 -33.38
CA ILE A 22 5.90 5.13 -32.82
C ILE A 22 6.25 4.57 -31.42
N ILE A 23 7.42 3.94 -31.26
CA ILE A 23 7.87 3.44 -29.95
C ILE A 23 8.02 4.58 -28.93
N GLY A 24 8.52 5.75 -29.36
CA GLY A 24 8.64 6.94 -28.52
C GLY A 24 7.27 7.46 -28.02
N ILE A 25 6.27 7.52 -28.90
CA ILE A 25 4.90 7.95 -28.53
C ILE A 25 4.26 6.92 -27.56
N LEU A 26 4.40 5.63 -27.85
CA LEU A 26 3.86 4.57 -26.99
C LEU A 26 4.52 4.57 -25.60
N ALA A 27 5.84 4.76 -25.54
CA ALA A 27 6.57 4.84 -24.27
C ALA A 27 6.14 6.05 -23.43
N ALA A 28 5.97 7.23 -24.05
CA ALA A 28 5.54 8.44 -23.38
C ALA A 28 4.15 8.31 -22.73
N LEU A 29 3.23 7.59 -23.38
CA LEU A 29 1.87 7.37 -22.85
C LEU A 29 1.82 6.23 -21.80
N ALA A 30 2.73 5.26 -21.86
CA ALA A 30 2.72 4.09 -20.99
C ALA A 30 3.32 4.35 -19.60
N ILE A 31 4.41 5.11 -19.51
CA ILE A 31 5.14 5.35 -18.25
C ILE A 31 4.32 6.03 -17.13
N PRO A 32 3.51 7.08 -17.35
CA PRO A 32 2.91 7.83 -16.25
C PRO A 32 1.92 7.03 -15.40
N ARG A 33 1.43 5.88 -15.88
CA ARG A 33 0.39 5.09 -15.20
C ARG A 33 0.93 4.16 -14.11
N PHE A 34 2.23 3.89 -14.07
CA PHE A 34 2.79 2.88 -13.15
C PHE A 34 3.02 3.39 -11.72
N PHE A 35 3.29 4.69 -11.55
CA PHE A 35 3.66 5.24 -10.24
C PHE A 35 2.49 5.25 -9.24
N GLY A 36 1.29 5.62 -9.68
CA GLY A 36 0.11 5.72 -8.79
C GLY A 36 -0.47 4.37 -8.34
N ALA A 37 -0.26 3.29 -9.10
CA ALA A 37 -0.81 1.97 -8.77
C ALA A 37 -0.13 1.36 -7.54
N THR A 38 1.20 1.49 -7.46
CA THR A 38 2.01 0.93 -6.38
C THR A 38 1.65 1.52 -5.02
N THR A 39 1.46 2.83 -4.94
CA THR A 39 1.02 3.53 -3.73
C THR A 39 -0.33 3.03 -3.23
N ARG A 40 -1.31 2.90 -4.11
CA ARG A 40 -2.66 2.44 -3.74
C ARG A 40 -2.63 1.01 -3.21
N THR A 41 -1.80 0.15 -3.79
CA THR A 41 -1.59 -1.22 -3.28
C THR A 41 -0.98 -1.21 -1.88
N LYS A 42 0.01 -0.35 -1.62
CA LYS A 42 0.62 -0.20 -0.28
C LYS A 42 -0.41 0.30 0.75
N GLN A 43 -1.19 1.33 0.42
CA GLN A 43 -2.28 1.82 1.28
C GLN A 43 -3.37 0.76 1.49
N GLY A 44 -3.59 -0.12 0.52
CA GLY A 44 -4.53 -1.24 0.62
C GLY A 44 -4.18 -2.20 1.77
N GLU A 45 -2.89 -2.43 2.02
CA GLU A 45 -2.41 -3.25 3.14
C GLU A 45 -2.85 -2.67 4.50
N ALA A 46 -2.62 -1.36 4.71
CA ALA A 46 -3.04 -0.66 5.91
C ALA A 46 -4.55 -0.80 6.15
N LYS A 47 -5.35 -0.62 5.08
CA LYS A 47 -6.80 -0.73 5.16
C LYS A 47 -7.27 -2.13 5.57
N ILE A 48 -6.68 -3.17 5.00
CA ILE A 48 -7.04 -4.56 5.29
C ILE A 48 -6.74 -4.88 6.76
N ILE A 49 -5.53 -4.55 7.22
CA ILE A 49 -5.11 -4.85 8.61
C ILE A 49 -5.93 -4.03 9.61
N LEU A 50 -6.19 -2.75 9.35
CA LEU A 50 -7.03 -1.93 10.22
C LEU A 50 -8.46 -2.49 10.32
N LYS A 51 -9.03 -2.99 9.21
CA LYS A 51 -10.34 -3.65 9.22
C LYS A 51 -10.32 -4.97 10.00
N GLN A 52 -9.24 -5.75 9.89
CA GLN A 52 -9.05 -6.95 10.71
C GLN A 52 -9.01 -6.57 12.19
N ILE A 53 -8.22 -5.56 12.58
CA ILE A 53 -8.17 -5.06 13.96
C ILE A 53 -9.58 -4.71 14.44
N ALA A 54 -10.39 -4.03 13.63
CA ALA A 54 -11.77 -3.69 13.99
C ALA A 54 -12.64 -4.92 14.27
N THR A 55 -12.55 -5.95 13.43
CA THR A 55 -13.27 -7.21 13.62
C THR A 55 -12.81 -7.94 14.88
N PHE A 56 -11.50 -8.08 15.07
CA PHE A 56 -10.96 -8.75 16.26
C PHE A 56 -11.28 -7.99 17.55
N GLN A 57 -11.30 -6.65 17.51
CA GLN A 57 -11.72 -5.83 18.65
C GLN A 57 -13.17 -6.10 19.07
N LEU A 58 -14.06 -6.29 18.09
CA LEU A 58 -15.45 -6.66 18.38
C LEU A 58 -15.54 -8.07 18.99
N THR A 59 -14.83 -9.04 18.43
CA THR A 59 -14.78 -10.41 18.98
C THR A 59 -14.24 -10.41 20.41
N TYR A 60 -13.11 -9.74 20.65
CA TYR A 60 -12.50 -9.63 21.97
C TYR A 60 -13.45 -9.02 23.00
N ARG A 61 -14.22 -8.00 22.59
CA ARG A 61 -15.21 -7.37 23.47
C ARG A 61 -16.33 -8.33 23.88
N VAL A 62 -16.82 -9.15 22.95
CA VAL A 62 -17.87 -10.15 23.23
C VAL A 62 -17.35 -11.25 24.17
N ASP A 63 -16.09 -11.67 24.00
CA ASP A 63 -15.49 -12.73 24.81
C ASP A 63 -15.02 -12.23 26.18
N SER A 64 -14.81 -10.92 26.33
CA SER A 64 -14.32 -10.32 27.57
C SER A 64 -15.41 -10.28 28.65
N PRO A 65 -15.16 -10.79 29.87
CA PRO A 65 -16.14 -10.79 30.95
C PRO A 65 -16.55 -9.39 31.42
N THR A 66 -15.71 -8.39 31.15
CA THR A 66 -15.96 -6.97 31.47
C THR A 66 -16.49 -6.17 30.28
N ASN A 67 -16.75 -6.79 29.11
CA ASN A 67 -17.22 -6.12 27.89
C ASN A 67 -16.32 -4.96 27.42
N ASN A 68 -15.01 -5.07 27.66
CA ASN A 68 -14.01 -4.07 27.30
C ASN A 68 -13.33 -4.40 25.97
N TYR A 69 -12.90 -3.36 25.26
CA TYR A 69 -12.01 -3.51 24.11
C TYR A 69 -10.60 -3.91 24.52
N PHE A 70 -9.87 -4.53 23.60
CA PHE A 70 -8.46 -4.86 23.78
C PHE A 70 -7.62 -3.59 23.81
N ILE A 71 -6.82 -3.45 24.87
CA ILE A 71 -5.92 -2.31 25.08
C ILE A 71 -4.50 -2.81 24.85
N SER A 72 -3.74 -2.13 24.00
CA SER A 72 -2.32 -2.42 23.81
C SER A 72 -1.50 -1.14 23.71
N GLY A 73 -0.58 -0.94 24.65
CA GLY A 73 0.44 0.11 24.53
C GLY A 73 1.57 -0.24 23.53
N ALA A 74 1.58 -1.46 22.98
CA ALA A 74 2.59 -1.91 22.05
C ALA A 74 2.26 -1.52 20.59
N THR A 75 3.32 -1.25 19.82
CA THR A 75 3.26 -1.08 18.37
C THR A 75 3.52 -2.41 17.68
N ALA A 76 2.59 -2.86 16.84
CA ALA A 76 2.79 -4.01 15.96
C ALA A 76 3.39 -3.56 14.64
N SER A 77 4.44 -4.24 14.17
CA SER A 77 5.10 -3.91 12.90
C SER A 77 5.83 -5.14 12.37
N ALA A 78 6.46 -5.05 11.21
CA ALA A 78 7.35 -6.09 10.70
C ALA A 78 8.45 -6.49 11.72
N GLY A 79 8.95 -5.54 12.52
CA GLY A 79 9.95 -5.79 13.58
C GLY A 79 9.37 -6.34 14.88
N ASN A 80 8.05 -6.29 15.06
CA ASN A 80 7.34 -6.86 16.21
C ASN A 80 5.98 -7.43 15.77
N PRO A 81 5.98 -8.56 15.03
CA PRO A 81 4.76 -9.07 14.38
C PRO A 81 3.72 -9.60 15.36
N ASN A 82 4.15 -9.98 16.56
CA ASN A 82 3.32 -10.64 17.58
C ASN A 82 2.76 -9.67 18.62
N ALA A 83 2.92 -8.35 18.45
CA ALA A 83 2.50 -7.36 19.44
C ALA A 83 0.99 -7.42 19.76
N PHE A 84 0.17 -7.93 18.82
CA PHE A 84 -1.28 -8.12 18.99
C PHE A 84 -1.70 -9.60 19.12
N ASN A 85 -0.79 -10.49 19.54
CA ASN A 85 -1.11 -11.91 19.68
C ASN A 85 -2.25 -12.17 20.70
N ALA A 86 -2.37 -11.34 21.73
CA ALA A 86 -3.47 -11.41 22.70
C ALA A 86 -4.84 -11.02 22.10
N LEU A 87 -4.84 -10.24 21.00
CA LEU A 87 -6.03 -9.96 20.19
C LEU A 87 -6.27 -11.05 19.12
N GLY A 88 -5.36 -12.01 18.98
CA GLY A 88 -5.39 -13.05 17.94
C GLY A 88 -4.90 -12.58 16.57
N LEU A 89 -4.23 -11.42 16.49
CA LEU A 89 -3.73 -10.85 15.25
C LEU A 89 -2.20 -10.89 15.21
N THR A 90 -1.66 -11.37 14.08
CA THR A 90 -0.22 -11.30 13.77
C THR A 90 -0.01 -10.49 12.51
N ILE A 91 0.90 -9.52 12.56
CA ILE A 91 1.23 -8.66 11.43
C ILE A 91 2.19 -9.39 10.49
N PRO A 92 2.00 -9.31 9.15
CA PRO A 92 2.96 -9.89 8.22
C PRO A 92 4.38 -9.34 8.43
N PRO A 93 5.43 -10.18 8.36
CA PRO A 93 6.81 -9.73 8.58
C PRO A 93 7.34 -8.80 7.48
N GLN A 94 6.59 -8.62 6.40
CA GLN A 94 6.90 -7.68 5.31
C GLN A 94 6.00 -6.41 5.37
N ALA A 95 5.26 -6.23 6.47
CA ALA A 95 4.33 -5.13 6.58
C ALA A 95 5.05 -3.78 6.54
N ARG A 96 4.48 -2.84 5.77
CA ARG A 96 5.06 -1.50 5.59
C ARG A 96 4.61 -0.52 6.67
N TYR A 97 3.42 -0.76 7.21
CA TYR A 97 2.85 0.06 8.26
C TYR A 97 3.15 -0.54 9.63
N SER A 98 3.36 0.36 10.58
CA SER A 98 3.28 0.07 12.01
C SER A 98 1.85 0.34 12.48
N TYR A 99 1.35 -0.45 13.42
CA TYR A 99 -0.02 -0.39 13.90
C TYR A 99 -0.01 -0.20 15.41
N GLN A 100 -0.81 0.75 15.90
CA GLN A 100 -1.02 1.01 17.32
C GLN A 100 -2.51 0.97 17.63
N ILE A 101 -2.87 0.50 18.83
CA ILE A 101 -4.26 0.42 19.28
C ILE A 101 -4.36 1.18 20.59
N GLN A 102 -5.05 2.30 20.59
CA GLN A 102 -5.38 3.03 21.81
C GLN A 102 -6.84 2.77 22.17
N ALA A 103 -7.09 2.25 23.38
CA ALA A 103 -8.43 1.98 23.87
C ALA A 103 -8.56 2.42 25.34
N ASP A 104 -9.76 2.84 25.73
CA ASP A 104 -10.11 3.30 27.08
C ASP A 104 -11.15 2.38 27.76
N GLY A 105 -11.33 1.17 27.21
CA GLY A 105 -12.29 0.16 27.66
C GLY A 105 -13.66 0.29 27.01
N ILE A 106 -14.12 1.51 26.68
CA ILE A 106 -15.46 1.76 26.10
C ILE A 106 -15.36 2.12 24.60
N GLY A 107 -14.24 2.69 24.19
CA GLY A 107 -13.89 3.00 22.82
C GLY A 107 -12.46 2.56 22.48
N TRP A 108 -12.17 2.56 21.19
CA TRP A 108 -10.86 2.23 20.66
C TRP A 108 -10.62 2.95 19.33
N ILE A 109 -9.35 3.23 19.07
CA ILE A 109 -8.82 3.77 17.83
C ILE A 109 -7.58 2.95 17.49
N ALA A 110 -7.54 2.39 16.29
CA ALA A 110 -6.34 1.81 15.72
C ALA A 110 -5.76 2.78 14.68
N THR A 111 -4.45 2.95 14.74
CA THR A 111 -3.68 3.85 13.90
C THR A 111 -2.63 3.03 13.16
N ALA A 112 -2.64 3.09 11.83
CA ALA A 112 -1.57 2.59 10.99
C ALA A 112 -0.70 3.76 10.53
N THR A 113 0.60 3.65 10.71
CA THR A 113 1.56 4.69 10.36
C THR A 113 2.71 4.08 9.57
N ALA A 114 3.01 4.64 8.40
CA ALA A 114 4.19 4.29 7.60
C ALA A 114 4.92 5.56 7.16
N ASN A 115 6.25 5.52 7.22
CA ASN A 115 7.10 6.44 6.49
C ASN A 115 7.49 5.75 5.17
N LEU A 116 6.93 6.21 4.04
CA LEU A 116 7.03 5.52 2.75
C LEU A 116 8.25 5.95 1.91
N ASP A 117 8.83 7.10 2.24
CA ASP A 117 9.88 7.83 1.52
C ASP A 117 10.97 8.43 2.44
N ASP A 118 10.95 8.10 3.74
CA ASP A 118 11.94 8.46 4.76
C ASP A 118 12.07 9.97 5.01
N ASP A 119 10.95 10.69 4.91
CA ASP A 119 10.89 12.12 5.19
C ASP A 119 10.28 12.43 6.58
N ALA A 120 9.96 13.70 6.84
CA ALA A 120 9.40 14.14 8.12
C ALA A 120 7.89 13.88 8.26
N TYR A 121 7.22 13.51 7.18
CA TYR A 121 5.78 13.28 7.10
C TYR A 121 5.51 11.77 7.03
N GLN A 122 4.35 11.34 7.51
CA GLN A 122 4.04 9.92 7.64
C GLN A 122 2.61 9.68 7.15
N ASP A 123 2.41 8.66 6.31
CA ASP A 123 1.06 8.27 5.90
C ASP A 123 0.36 7.63 7.09
N GLN A 124 -0.76 8.23 7.50
CA GLN A 124 -1.49 7.82 8.69
C GLN A 124 -2.94 7.46 8.35
N TRP A 125 -3.32 6.23 8.69
CA TRP A 125 -4.68 5.73 8.58
C TRP A 125 -5.23 5.39 9.95
N THR A 126 -6.44 5.81 10.23
CA THR A 126 -7.12 5.51 11.49
C THR A 126 -8.45 4.82 11.25
N ILE A 127 -8.82 3.93 12.17
CA ILE A 127 -10.14 3.34 12.27
C ILE A 127 -10.51 3.26 13.75
N GLY A 128 -11.78 3.50 14.08
CA GLY A 128 -12.26 3.36 15.44
C GLY A 128 -13.58 2.60 15.53
N THR A 129 -14.31 2.81 16.62
CA THR A 129 -15.59 2.16 16.91
C THR A 129 -16.67 2.39 15.85
N SER A 130 -16.59 3.47 15.08
CA SER A 130 -17.50 3.77 13.97
C SER A 130 -17.22 2.95 12.69
N ASN A 131 -16.14 2.15 12.68
CA ASN A 131 -15.65 1.39 11.54
C ASN A 131 -15.43 2.24 10.26
N GLN A 132 -15.34 3.57 10.42
CA GLN A 132 -14.97 4.48 9.36
C GLN A 132 -13.45 4.57 9.28
N LEU A 133 -12.93 4.42 8.07
CA LEU A 133 -11.51 4.41 7.82
C LEU A 133 -11.11 5.78 7.27
N ILE A 134 -10.29 6.50 8.03
CA ILE A 134 -9.96 7.91 7.77
C ILE A 134 -8.46 7.98 7.51
N ASN A 135 -8.07 8.58 6.39
CA ASN A 135 -6.68 9.00 6.21
C ASN A 135 -6.51 10.36 6.91
N THR A 136 -5.68 10.41 7.94
CA THR A 136 -5.42 11.63 8.73
C THR A 136 -4.22 12.42 8.21
N GLN A 137 -3.30 11.78 7.48
CA GLN A 137 -2.16 12.42 6.80
C GLN A 137 -1.84 11.63 5.53
N ASN A 138 -2.14 12.16 4.35
CA ASN A 138 -1.90 11.49 3.06
C ASN A 138 -0.70 12.15 2.37
N ASP A 139 0.47 11.56 2.56
CA ASP A 139 1.75 12.12 2.13
C ASP A 139 2.10 11.80 0.66
N VAL A 140 1.43 10.82 0.06
CA VAL A 140 1.84 10.28 -1.25
C VAL A 140 1.47 11.17 -2.45
N THR A 141 1.19 12.45 -2.20
CA THR A 141 0.80 13.47 -3.17
C THR A 141 1.69 14.70 -3.23
N ASP A 142 2.75 14.80 -2.42
CA ASP A 142 3.71 15.89 -2.55
C ASP A 142 4.67 15.63 -3.72
N ALA A 143 4.17 15.96 -4.92
CA ALA A 143 5.01 16.16 -6.08
C ALA A 143 6.00 17.29 -5.79
N PRO A 144 7.26 17.22 -6.28
CA PRO A 144 8.19 18.33 -6.15
C PRO A 144 7.60 19.53 -6.90
N GLY A 145 7.31 20.61 -6.16
CA GLY A 145 7.15 21.95 -6.71
C GLY A 145 8.50 22.56 -7.06
#